data_AF-A0A453E0H7-F1
#
_entry.id   AF-A0A453E0H7-F1
#
_cell.length_a   1.000
_cell.length_b   1.000
_cell.length_c   1.000
_cell.angle_alpha   90.00
_cell.angle_beta   90.00
_cell.angle_gamma   90.00
#
_symmetry.space_group_name_H-M   'P 1'
#
loop_
_entity.id
_entity.type
_entity.pdbx_description
1 polymer ?
#
loop_
_entity_poly.entity_id
_entity_poly.type
_entity_poly.pdbx_seq_one_letter_code
_entity_poly.pdbx_strand_id
1 'polypeptide(L)'
;LRDLARRHGWPVMLLQLGEVPTLVVSSRSGAREVKRTHDASFATRPMSSAVRVITNGGRDIALAPYGDHWRQMRRIAVTELLTARRVLSFRAIREEEVAAMLRASAAGGEEIDMRARLSAMVADSTVRAVMGDSCRDRDVFLREVDRANALGEGFNLADMWPSSRLVVWATCAVRCAEECRDTVFGILDSIIAEHLERMDGGGDDDQDLIDGLLWIKKDGGSGLDMDSIKPSSSTSLPRAVRRHRQHLSGSWRTW
;
A
#
# COMPACT_ATOMS: atom_id res chain seq x y z
N LEU A 1 -19.95 14.78 -8.77
CA LEU A 1 -20.41 13.55 -9.48
C LEU A 1 -21.91 13.29 -9.32
N ARG A 2 -22.48 13.25 -8.11
CA ARG A 2 -23.93 13.01 -7.90
C ARG A 2 -24.83 13.96 -8.71
N ASP A 3 -24.55 15.25 -8.68
CA ASP A 3 -25.38 16.24 -9.41
C ASP A 3 -25.18 16.17 -10.93
N LEU A 4 -23.99 15.78 -11.39
CA LEU A 4 -23.76 15.52 -12.82
C LEU A 4 -24.58 14.33 -13.30
N ALA A 5 -24.60 13.22 -12.56
CA ALA A 5 -25.43 12.06 -12.90
C ALA A 5 -26.92 12.42 -12.96
N ARG A 6 -27.41 13.26 -12.04
CA ARG A 6 -28.81 13.75 -12.07
C ARG A 6 -29.14 14.58 -13.31
N ARG A 7 -28.17 15.34 -13.84
CA ARG A 7 -28.38 16.24 -14.99
C ARG A 7 -28.13 15.56 -16.35
N HIS A 8 -27.16 14.65 -16.43
CA HIS A 8 -26.62 14.17 -17.70
C HIS A 8 -26.84 12.66 -17.94
N GLY A 9 -27.33 11.92 -16.96
CA GLY A 9 -27.59 10.49 -17.12
C GLY A 9 -27.72 9.77 -15.78
N TRP A 10 -28.95 9.54 -15.36
CA TRP A 10 -29.26 8.65 -14.24
C TRP A 10 -29.91 7.38 -14.80
N PRO A 11 -29.50 6.16 -14.38
CA PRO A 11 -28.63 5.81 -13.25
C PRO A 11 -27.14 5.61 -13.58
N VAL A 12 -26.77 5.71 -14.86
CA VAL A 12 -25.41 5.47 -15.38
C VAL A 12 -25.02 6.62 -16.31
N MET A 13 -23.80 7.12 -16.15
CA MET A 13 -23.25 8.22 -16.93
C MET A 13 -21.83 7.87 -17.38
N LEU A 14 -21.47 8.15 -18.63
CA LEU A 14 -20.10 8.04 -19.11
C LEU A 14 -19.43 9.41 -19.02
N LEU A 15 -18.29 9.50 -18.33
CA LEU A 15 -17.45 10.69 -18.22
C LEU A 15 -16.12 10.45 -18.91
N GLN A 16 -15.62 11.46 -19.60
CA GLN A 16 -14.27 11.44 -20.14
C GLN A 16 -13.32 12.15 -19.17
N LEU A 17 -12.47 11.39 -18.49
CA LEU A 17 -11.45 11.90 -17.58
C LEU A 17 -10.12 12.02 -18.33
N GLY A 18 -9.89 13.18 -18.96
CA GLY A 18 -8.78 13.38 -19.89
C GLY A 18 -8.98 12.54 -21.16
N GLU A 19 -8.16 11.52 -21.35
CA GLU A 19 -8.27 10.51 -22.43
C GLU A 19 -8.96 9.23 -21.97
N VAL A 20 -9.28 9.09 -20.67
CA VAL A 20 -9.80 7.85 -20.10
C VAL A 20 -11.32 7.88 -19.96
N PRO A 21 -12.07 7.05 -20.72
CA PRO A 21 -13.50 6.91 -20.55
C PRO A 21 -13.81 6.21 -19.23
N THR A 22 -14.68 6.82 -18.42
CA THR A 22 -14.99 6.40 -17.06
C THR A 22 -16.49 6.26 -16.88
N LEU A 23 -16.95 5.04 -16.63
CA LEU A 23 -18.36 4.74 -16.36
C LEU A 23 -18.69 5.05 -14.90
N VAL A 24 -19.64 5.95 -14.67
CA VAL A 24 -20.12 6.34 -13.34
C VAL A 24 -21.50 5.74 -13.11
N VAL A 25 -21.59 4.82 -12.15
CA VAL A 25 -22.85 4.20 -11.72
C VAL A 25 -23.30 4.84 -10.42
N SER A 26 -24.44 5.54 -10.44
CA SER A 26 -24.90 6.35 -9.31
C SER A 26 -26.12 5.78 -8.56
N SER A 27 -26.61 4.59 -8.95
CA SER A 27 -27.77 3.94 -8.33
C SER A 27 -27.40 2.68 -7.52
N ARG A 28 -28.24 2.34 -6.54
CA ARG A 28 -28.10 1.10 -5.76
C ARG A 28 -28.26 -0.16 -6.63
N SER A 29 -29.22 -0.16 -7.55
CA SER A 29 -29.45 -1.28 -8.47
C SER A 29 -28.26 -1.49 -9.40
N GLY A 30 -27.77 -0.43 -10.04
CA GLY A 30 -26.59 -0.52 -10.91
C GLY A 30 -25.33 -0.91 -10.14
N ALA A 31 -25.12 -0.40 -8.93
CA ALA A 31 -23.99 -0.81 -8.09
C ALA A 31 -24.08 -2.31 -7.71
N ARG A 32 -25.29 -2.83 -7.48
CA ARG A 32 -25.51 -4.27 -7.24
C ARG A 32 -25.22 -5.09 -8.49
N GLU A 33 -25.62 -4.63 -9.66
CA GLU A 33 -25.38 -5.30 -10.94
C GLU A 33 -23.87 -5.39 -11.22
N VAL A 34 -23.13 -4.29 -11.08
CA VAL A 34 -21.66 -4.25 -11.26
C VAL A 34 -20.94 -5.11 -10.21
N LYS A 35 -21.33 -5.01 -8.92
CA LYS A 35 -20.59 -5.66 -7.82
C LYS A 35 -21.03 -7.09 -7.48
N ARG A 36 -22.12 -7.60 -8.05
CA ARG A 36 -22.58 -8.99 -7.82
C ARG A 36 -22.82 -9.76 -9.11
N THR A 37 -23.55 -9.20 -10.06
CA THR A 37 -23.91 -9.92 -11.29
C THR A 37 -22.72 -10.00 -12.25
N HIS A 38 -21.95 -8.93 -12.35
CA HIS A 38 -20.79 -8.81 -13.22
C HIS A 38 -19.49 -8.59 -12.44
N ASP A 39 -19.43 -9.10 -11.20
CA ASP A 39 -18.31 -8.84 -10.29
C ASP A 39 -16.96 -9.23 -10.88
N ALA A 40 -16.86 -10.40 -11.53
CA ALA A 40 -15.64 -10.87 -12.19
C ALA A 40 -15.19 -9.95 -13.34
N SER A 41 -16.13 -9.38 -14.11
CA SER A 41 -15.82 -8.46 -15.22
C SER A 41 -15.30 -7.11 -14.74
N PHE A 42 -15.72 -6.67 -13.55
CA PHE A 42 -15.33 -5.39 -12.95
C PHE A 42 -14.34 -5.54 -11.78
N ALA A 43 -13.81 -6.74 -11.53
CA ALA A 43 -12.91 -7.01 -10.42
C ALA A 43 -11.53 -6.38 -10.62
N THR A 44 -11.04 -6.37 -11.86
CA THR A 44 -9.73 -5.81 -12.20
C THR A 44 -9.81 -4.28 -12.27
N ARG A 45 -8.92 -3.60 -11.53
CA ARG A 45 -8.84 -2.15 -11.47
C ARG A 45 -7.73 -1.64 -12.40
N PRO A 46 -7.96 -0.56 -13.17
CA PRO A 46 -6.88 0.12 -13.87
C PRO A 46 -5.85 0.62 -12.86
N MET A 47 -4.58 0.32 -13.12
CA MET A 47 -3.48 0.74 -12.26
C MET A 47 -2.77 1.96 -12.84
N SER A 48 -2.72 2.99 -12.02
CA SER A 48 -1.86 4.15 -12.17
C SER A 48 -0.39 3.76 -12.28
N SER A 49 0.43 4.56 -12.97
CA SER A 49 1.88 4.29 -13.04
C SER A 49 2.56 4.38 -11.67
N ALA A 50 2.12 5.30 -10.80
CA ALA A 50 2.65 5.42 -9.44
C ALA A 50 2.22 4.22 -8.58
N VAL A 51 0.95 3.83 -8.67
CA VAL A 51 0.40 2.65 -7.98
C VAL A 51 1.15 1.39 -8.41
N ARG A 52 1.42 1.20 -9.71
CA ARG A 52 2.17 0.05 -10.22
C ARG A 52 3.58 -0.02 -9.63
N VAL A 53 4.23 1.12 -9.40
CA VAL A 53 5.53 1.14 -8.73
C VAL A 53 5.38 0.76 -7.26
N ILE A 54 4.51 1.44 -6.52
CA ILE A 54 4.28 1.22 -5.07
C ILE A 54 3.96 -0.25 -4.77
N THR A 55 3.14 -0.87 -5.62
CA THR A 55 2.64 -2.24 -5.44
C THR A 55 3.50 -3.31 -6.13
N ASN A 56 4.71 -2.96 -6.56
CA ASN A 56 5.63 -3.87 -7.26
C ASN A 56 4.98 -4.61 -8.45
N GLY A 57 4.30 -3.86 -9.31
CA GLY A 57 3.62 -4.40 -10.49
C GLY A 57 2.22 -4.94 -10.22
N GLY A 58 1.61 -4.62 -9.07
CA GLY A 58 0.27 -5.12 -8.71
C GLY A 58 0.32 -6.53 -8.14
N ARG A 59 1.32 -6.79 -7.28
CA ARG A 59 1.42 -8.05 -6.54
C ARG A 59 0.78 -7.97 -5.15
N ASP A 60 0.31 -6.80 -4.75
CA ASP A 60 -0.33 -6.55 -3.46
C ASP A 60 -1.76 -7.07 -3.39
N ILE A 61 -2.31 -7.26 -2.19
CA ILE A 61 -3.67 -7.79 -2.01
C ILE A 61 -4.79 -6.78 -2.36
N ALA A 62 -4.51 -5.48 -2.31
CA ALA A 62 -5.53 -4.43 -2.45
C ALA A 62 -5.82 -4.07 -3.92
N LEU A 63 -4.80 -4.07 -4.77
CA LEU A 63 -4.84 -3.57 -6.15
C LEU A 63 -4.37 -4.58 -7.20
N ALA A 64 -3.92 -5.79 -6.81
CA ALA A 64 -3.60 -6.83 -7.78
C ALA A 64 -4.77 -7.13 -8.73
N PRO A 65 -4.50 -7.36 -10.03
CA PRO A 65 -5.50 -7.82 -10.98
C PRO A 65 -6.18 -9.10 -10.51
N TYR A 66 -7.47 -9.24 -10.80
CA TYR A 66 -8.21 -10.44 -10.44
C TYR A 66 -7.64 -11.66 -11.19
N GLY A 67 -7.28 -12.69 -10.43
CA GLY A 67 -6.64 -13.90 -10.93
C GLY A 67 -6.34 -14.89 -9.81
N ASP A 68 -5.60 -15.95 -10.10
CA ASP A 68 -5.26 -16.98 -9.12
C ASP A 68 -4.43 -16.43 -7.97
N HIS A 69 -3.44 -15.59 -8.27
CA HIS A 69 -2.62 -14.89 -7.27
C HIS A 69 -3.46 -14.09 -6.27
N TRP A 70 -4.31 -13.20 -6.76
CA TRP A 70 -5.18 -12.39 -5.90
C TRP A 70 -6.15 -13.26 -5.09
N ARG A 71 -6.73 -14.31 -5.69
CA ARG A 71 -7.63 -15.24 -4.99
C ARG A 71 -6.92 -15.98 -3.87
N GLN A 72 -5.67 -16.39 -4.10
CA GLN A 72 -4.84 -17.06 -3.10
C GLN A 72 -4.48 -16.11 -1.95
N MET A 73 -3.97 -14.91 -2.24
CA MET A 73 -3.67 -13.92 -1.21
C MET A 73 -4.91 -13.57 -0.38
N ARG A 74 -6.06 -13.36 -1.05
CA ARG A 74 -7.32 -13.08 -0.36
C ARG A 74 -7.78 -14.24 0.51
N ARG A 75 -7.61 -15.49 0.07
CA ARG A 75 -7.91 -16.67 0.88
C ARG A 75 -7.08 -16.66 2.15
N ILE A 76 -5.76 -16.53 2.03
CA ILE A 76 -4.82 -16.54 3.16
C ILE A 76 -5.14 -15.39 4.13
N ALA A 77 -5.38 -14.18 3.63
CA ALA A 77 -5.73 -13.05 4.47
C ALA A 77 -7.02 -13.29 5.26
N VAL A 78 -8.05 -13.89 4.66
CA VAL A 78 -9.34 -14.11 5.33
C VAL A 78 -9.33 -15.34 6.24
N THR A 79 -8.71 -16.45 5.83
CA THR A 79 -8.75 -17.72 6.57
C THR A 79 -7.70 -17.81 7.65
N GLU A 80 -6.57 -17.12 7.51
CA GLU A 80 -5.45 -17.24 8.44
C GLU A 80 -5.23 -15.96 9.24
N LEU A 81 -5.13 -14.80 8.56
CA LEU A 81 -4.65 -13.55 9.17
C LEU A 81 -5.77 -12.72 9.82
N LEU A 82 -6.94 -12.64 9.19
CA LEU A 82 -8.05 -11.77 9.59
C LEU A 82 -9.26 -12.57 10.10
N THR A 83 -9.00 -13.72 10.72
CA THR A 83 -10.04 -14.53 11.37
C THR A 83 -10.64 -13.77 12.56
N ALA A 84 -11.91 -14.06 12.89
CA ALA A 84 -12.54 -13.47 14.07
C ALA A 84 -11.71 -13.69 15.35
N ARG A 85 -11.08 -14.87 15.47
CA ARG A 85 -10.18 -15.19 16.60
C ARG A 85 -8.96 -14.28 16.65
N ARG A 86 -8.24 -14.09 15.53
CA ARG A 86 -7.08 -13.18 15.47
C ARG A 86 -7.49 -11.72 15.66
N VAL A 87 -8.59 -11.29 15.05
CA VAL A 87 -9.09 -9.92 15.27
C VAL A 87 -9.37 -9.68 16.76
N LEU A 88 -9.92 -10.67 17.47
CA LEU A 88 -10.17 -10.59 18.91
C LEU A 88 -8.90 -10.62 19.77
N SER A 89 -7.83 -11.32 19.35
CA SER A 89 -6.57 -11.32 20.11
C SER A 89 -5.93 -9.92 20.18
N PHE A 90 -6.07 -9.10 19.13
CA PHE A 90 -5.61 -7.70 19.13
C PHE A 90 -6.49 -6.74 19.96
N ARG A 91 -7.37 -7.25 20.82
CA ARG A 91 -8.23 -6.40 21.67
C ARG A 91 -7.42 -5.59 22.67
N ALA A 92 -6.44 -6.20 23.31
CA ALA A 92 -5.59 -5.52 24.30
C ALA A 92 -4.89 -4.30 23.67
N ILE A 93 -4.26 -4.48 22.50
CA ILE A 93 -3.62 -3.41 21.72
C ILE A 93 -4.56 -2.22 21.52
N ARG A 94 -5.81 -2.47 21.08
CA ARG A 94 -6.79 -1.40 20.84
C ARG A 94 -7.23 -0.71 22.13
N GLU A 95 -7.42 -1.47 23.21
CA GLU A 95 -7.79 -0.88 24.51
C GLU A 95 -6.66 -0.01 25.06
N GLU A 96 -5.41 -0.42 24.90
CA GLU A 96 -4.24 0.36 25.26
C GLU A 96 -4.09 1.65 24.44
N GLU A 97 -4.23 1.58 23.11
CA GLU A 97 -4.16 2.77 22.25
C GLU A 97 -5.26 3.77 22.58
N VAL A 98 -6.50 3.29 22.78
CA VAL A 98 -7.62 4.15 23.17
C VAL A 98 -7.35 4.79 24.52
N ALA A 99 -6.85 4.03 25.51
CA ALA A 99 -6.52 4.57 26.81
C ALA A 99 -5.37 5.60 26.73
N ALA A 100 -4.36 5.36 25.89
CA ALA A 100 -3.27 6.31 25.64
C ALA A 100 -3.77 7.62 25.03
N MET A 101 -4.63 7.52 24.01
CA MET A 101 -5.29 8.68 23.40
C MET A 101 -6.10 9.47 24.44
N LEU A 102 -6.95 8.80 25.22
CA LEU A 102 -7.79 9.44 26.24
C LEU A 102 -6.96 10.12 27.33
N ARG A 103 -5.89 9.49 27.81
CA ARG A 103 -4.97 10.09 28.80
C ARG A 103 -4.31 11.36 28.23
N ALA A 104 -3.82 11.29 26.99
CA ALA A 104 -3.18 12.43 26.34
C ALA A 104 -4.17 13.55 25.99
N SER A 105 -5.45 13.23 25.84
CA SER A 105 -6.54 14.19 25.69
C SER A 105 -6.95 14.83 27.03
N ALA A 106 -7.02 14.05 28.11
CA ALA A 106 -7.40 14.54 29.43
C ALA A 106 -6.33 15.40 30.10
N ALA A 107 -5.06 15.23 29.73
CA ALA A 107 -3.94 16.01 30.27
C ALA A 107 -3.86 17.45 29.70
N GLY A 108 -4.54 17.73 28.58
CA GLY A 108 -4.58 19.06 27.97
C GLY A 108 -5.88 19.80 28.34
N GLY A 109 -5.77 21.05 28.79
CA GLY A 109 -6.92 21.95 28.93
C GLY A 109 -7.29 22.69 27.64
N GLU A 110 -6.77 22.24 26.50
CA GLU A 110 -6.83 22.93 25.20
C GLU A 110 -7.74 22.19 24.21
N GLU A 111 -8.12 22.86 23.12
CA GLU A 111 -8.89 22.28 22.03
C GLU A 111 -8.14 21.09 21.40
N ILE A 112 -8.84 19.97 21.24
CA ILE A 112 -8.27 18.71 20.77
C ILE A 112 -8.68 18.48 19.32
N ASP A 113 -7.70 18.36 18.42
CA ASP A 113 -7.95 17.87 17.07
C ASP A 113 -8.26 16.37 17.09
N MET A 114 -9.55 16.04 17.14
CA MET A 114 -10.04 14.67 17.15
C MET A 114 -9.68 13.89 15.88
N ARG A 115 -9.51 14.56 14.72
CA ARG A 115 -9.12 13.88 13.48
C ARG A 115 -7.69 13.37 13.62
N ALA A 116 -6.77 14.24 14.00
CA ALA A 116 -5.37 13.85 14.17
C ALA A 116 -5.21 12.74 15.22
N ARG A 117 -5.91 12.84 16.35
CA ARG A 117 -5.87 11.84 17.42
C ARG A 117 -6.42 10.48 17.01
N LEU A 118 -7.58 10.45 16.35
CA LEU A 118 -8.18 9.20 15.88
C LEU A 118 -7.36 8.56 14.76
N SER A 119 -6.82 9.36 13.83
CA SER A 119 -5.94 8.85 12.78
C SER A 119 -4.69 8.19 13.35
N ALA A 120 -4.02 8.85 14.31
CA ALA A 120 -2.86 8.29 14.99
C ALA A 120 -3.21 7.00 15.74
N MET A 121 -4.29 7.00 16.53
CA MET A 121 -4.74 5.82 17.28
C MET A 121 -5.01 4.61 16.37
N VAL A 122 -5.65 4.82 15.21
CA VAL A 122 -5.90 3.74 14.24
C VAL A 122 -4.60 3.28 13.60
N ALA A 123 -3.71 4.20 13.24
CA ALA A 123 -2.42 3.88 12.65
C ALA A 123 -1.54 3.07 13.63
N ASP A 124 -1.42 3.53 14.86
CA ASP A 124 -0.65 2.88 15.94
C ASP A 124 -1.22 1.49 16.27
N SER A 125 -2.55 1.38 16.40
CA SER A 125 -3.22 0.09 16.60
C SER A 125 -2.92 -0.89 15.47
N THR A 126 -2.89 -0.39 14.22
CA THR A 126 -2.66 -1.21 13.03
C THR A 126 -1.20 -1.64 12.94
N VAL A 127 -0.25 -0.73 13.14
CA VAL A 127 1.18 -1.05 13.11
C VAL A 127 1.52 -2.06 14.18
N ARG A 128 1.06 -1.87 15.43
CA ARG A 128 1.30 -2.86 16.51
C ARG A 128 0.65 -4.21 16.24
N ALA A 129 -0.54 -4.25 15.67
CA ALA A 129 -1.18 -5.51 15.31
C ALA A 129 -0.44 -6.24 14.16
N VAL A 130 0.17 -5.50 13.23
CA VAL A 130 0.86 -6.08 12.06
C VAL A 130 2.30 -6.47 12.37
N MET A 131 3.05 -5.60 13.05
CA MET A 131 4.52 -5.66 13.19
C MET A 131 4.99 -5.83 14.65
N GLY A 132 4.06 -5.96 15.59
CA GLY A 132 4.37 -5.94 17.02
C GLY A 132 5.01 -4.63 17.47
N ASP A 133 5.78 -4.71 18.56
CA ASP A 133 6.53 -3.57 19.13
C ASP A 133 7.89 -3.32 18.44
N SER A 134 8.26 -4.12 17.44
CA SER A 134 9.57 -4.08 16.76
C SER A 134 9.72 -2.95 15.73
N CYS A 135 8.71 -2.10 15.51
CA CYS A 135 8.79 -1.02 14.51
C CYS A 135 9.61 0.20 15.03
N ARG A 136 10.94 0.13 14.96
CA ARG A 136 11.86 1.22 15.38
C ARG A 136 11.64 2.52 14.60
N ASP A 137 11.39 2.40 13.29
CA ASP A 137 11.21 3.53 12.36
C ASP A 137 9.72 3.83 12.07
N ARG A 138 8.84 3.65 13.07
CA ARG A 138 7.38 3.78 12.92
C ARG A 138 6.95 5.09 12.26
N ASP A 139 7.45 6.23 12.74
CA ASP A 139 7.02 7.53 12.25
C ASP A 139 7.45 7.76 10.79
N VAL A 140 8.59 7.18 10.40
CA VAL A 140 9.05 7.15 9.00
C VAL A 140 8.13 6.25 8.18
N PHE A 141 7.81 5.05 8.67
CA PHE A 141 6.91 4.12 8.00
C PHE A 141 5.53 4.75 7.73
N LEU A 142 4.88 5.31 8.76
CA LEU A 142 3.57 5.95 8.62
C LEU A 142 3.61 7.13 7.63
N ARG A 143 4.66 7.95 7.69
CA ARG A 143 4.84 9.07 6.75
C ARG A 143 4.97 8.59 5.31
N GLU A 144 5.77 7.55 5.05
CA GLU A 144 5.92 7.04 3.69
C GLU A 144 4.66 6.29 3.21
N VAL A 145 3.90 5.64 4.10
CA VAL A 145 2.58 5.06 3.77
C VAL A 145 1.58 6.16 3.41
N ASP A 146 1.51 7.25 4.18
CA ASP A 146 0.66 8.40 3.86
C ASP A 146 1.07 9.06 2.54
N ARG A 147 2.38 9.17 2.29
CA ARG A 147 2.90 9.68 1.01
C ARG A 147 2.56 8.74 -0.15
N ALA A 148 2.65 7.43 0.04
CA ALA A 148 2.25 6.43 -0.96
C ALA A 148 0.74 6.48 -1.23
N ASN A 149 -0.08 6.63 -0.19
CA ASN A 149 -1.51 6.84 -0.32
C ASN A 149 -1.79 8.13 -1.10
N ALA A 150 -1.15 9.25 -0.78
CA ALA A 150 -1.34 10.51 -1.52
C ALA A 150 -0.91 10.41 -3.00
N LEU A 151 0.08 9.58 -3.32
CA LEU A 151 0.50 9.32 -4.70
C LEU A 151 -0.47 8.40 -5.46
N GLY A 152 -1.15 7.50 -4.75
CA GLY A 152 -2.17 6.60 -5.32
C GLY A 152 -3.58 7.18 -5.34
N GLU A 153 -3.90 8.08 -4.40
CA GLU A 153 -5.18 8.73 -4.20
C GLU A 153 -5.21 10.07 -4.95
N GLY A 154 -5.63 10.04 -6.22
CA GLY A 154 -5.86 11.28 -6.93
C GLY A 154 -6.09 11.11 -8.43
N PHE A 155 -6.61 12.18 -9.03
CA PHE A 155 -6.58 12.34 -10.49
C PHE A 155 -5.17 12.75 -10.90
N ASN A 156 -4.27 11.78 -11.05
CA ASN A 156 -2.95 12.05 -11.59
C ASN A 156 -3.07 12.39 -13.09
N LEU A 157 -2.46 13.49 -13.52
CA LEU A 157 -2.46 13.89 -14.93
C LEU A 157 -1.88 12.80 -15.83
N ALA A 158 -0.88 12.06 -15.35
CA ALA A 158 -0.31 10.94 -16.08
C ALA A 158 -1.31 9.78 -16.29
N ASP A 159 -2.25 9.61 -15.35
CA ASP A 159 -3.28 8.56 -15.44
C ASP A 159 -4.50 9.03 -16.26
N MET A 160 -4.75 10.34 -16.35
CA MET A 160 -5.78 10.92 -17.21
C MET A 160 -5.33 11.09 -18.67
N TRP A 161 -4.04 11.37 -18.94
CA TRP A 161 -3.47 11.53 -20.29
C TRP A 161 -2.30 10.56 -20.54
N PRO A 162 -2.56 9.24 -20.58
CA PRO A 162 -1.51 8.25 -20.79
C PRO A 162 -0.79 8.39 -22.14
N SER A 163 -1.40 9.02 -23.15
CA SER A 163 -0.75 9.23 -24.45
C SER A 163 0.36 10.30 -24.41
N SER A 164 0.29 11.23 -23.46
CA SER A 164 1.20 12.37 -23.39
C SER A 164 2.46 12.03 -22.60
N ARG A 165 3.52 11.63 -23.32
CA ARG A 165 4.85 11.34 -22.74
C ARG A 165 5.42 12.51 -21.92
N LEU A 166 5.07 13.75 -22.27
CA LEU A 166 5.51 14.94 -21.53
C LEU A 166 4.84 15.04 -20.15
N VAL A 167 3.54 14.74 -20.07
CA VAL A 167 2.80 14.76 -18.79
C VAL A 167 3.31 13.64 -17.87
N VAL A 168 3.49 12.44 -18.42
CA VAL A 168 4.05 11.29 -17.69
C VAL A 168 5.47 11.55 -17.20
N TRP A 169 6.31 12.21 -18.00
CA TRP A 169 7.68 12.56 -17.61
C TRP A 169 7.74 13.72 -16.61
N ALA A 170 6.89 14.74 -16.78
CA ALA A 170 6.85 15.90 -15.89
C ALA A 170 6.34 15.55 -14.48
N THR A 171 5.53 14.50 -14.36
CA THR A 171 5.10 14.01 -13.04
C THR A 171 6.26 13.34 -12.29
N CYS A 172 6.71 13.97 -11.20
CA CYS A 172 7.60 13.34 -10.22
C CYS A 172 6.95 12.13 -9.50
N ALA A 173 5.68 11.83 -9.77
CA ALA A 173 4.91 10.78 -9.10
C ALA A 173 5.58 9.41 -9.15
N VAL A 174 6.18 9.03 -10.29
CA VAL A 174 6.90 7.75 -10.43
C VAL A 174 8.15 7.71 -9.57
N ARG A 175 9.01 8.75 -9.62
CA ARG A 175 10.23 8.82 -8.80
C ARG A 175 9.89 8.86 -7.31
N CYS A 176 8.91 9.67 -6.91
CA CYS A 176 8.45 9.71 -5.52
C CYS A 176 7.88 8.35 -5.09
N ALA A 177 7.16 7.65 -5.97
CA ALA A 177 6.67 6.30 -5.70
C ALA A 177 7.81 5.29 -5.52
N GLU A 178 8.88 5.38 -6.31
CA GLU A 178 10.09 4.54 -6.14
C GLU A 178 10.75 4.79 -4.78
N GLU A 179 10.94 6.06 -4.40
CA GLU A 179 11.52 6.43 -3.10
C GLU A 179 10.69 5.95 -1.91
N CYS A 180 9.36 6.12 -1.97
CA CYS A 180 8.45 5.64 -0.93
C CYS A 180 8.53 4.11 -0.84
N ARG A 181 8.46 3.44 -2.00
CA ARG A 181 8.52 1.98 -2.10
C ARG A 181 9.79 1.43 -1.49
N ASP A 182 10.95 1.94 -1.90
CA ASP A 182 12.24 1.44 -1.45
C ASP A 182 12.44 1.67 0.06
N THR A 183 11.95 2.80 0.59
CA THR A 183 11.98 3.07 2.03
C THR A 183 11.07 2.12 2.81
N VAL A 184 9.81 1.96 2.39
CA VAL A 184 8.83 1.09 3.04
C VAL A 184 9.28 -0.37 3.02
N PHE A 185 9.75 -0.87 1.87
CA PHE A 185 10.26 -2.25 1.80
C PHE A 185 11.55 -2.44 2.60
N GLY A 186 12.43 -1.44 2.67
CA GLY A 186 13.62 -1.53 3.53
C GLY A 186 13.28 -1.67 5.02
N ILE A 187 12.26 -0.95 5.49
CA ILE A 187 11.76 -1.08 6.87
C ILE A 187 11.12 -2.47 7.05
N LEU A 188 10.26 -2.91 6.13
CA LEU A 188 9.62 -4.22 6.20
C LEU A 188 10.64 -5.37 6.18
N ASP A 189 11.69 -5.29 5.35
CA ASP A 189 12.74 -6.30 5.28
C ASP A 189 13.50 -6.43 6.60
N SER A 190 13.76 -5.29 7.26
CA SER A 190 14.42 -5.25 8.56
C SER A 190 13.55 -5.88 9.66
N ILE A 191 12.24 -5.57 9.65
CA ILE A 191 11.26 -6.16 10.57
C ILE A 191 11.12 -7.67 10.33
N ILE A 192 11.00 -8.10 9.08
CA ILE A 192 10.90 -9.52 8.72
C ILE A 192 12.16 -10.29 9.17
N ALA A 193 13.35 -9.69 9.04
CA ALA A 193 14.59 -10.31 9.50
C ALA A 193 14.58 -10.52 11.02
N GLU A 194 14.15 -9.52 11.79
CA GLU A 194 14.00 -9.62 13.26
C GLU A 194 13.01 -10.72 13.67
N HIS A 195 11.88 -10.83 12.98
CA HIS A 195 10.87 -11.86 13.28
C HIS A 195 11.37 -13.27 12.94
N LEU A 196 12.14 -13.43 11.85
CA LEU A 196 12.78 -14.71 11.51
C LEU A 196 13.79 -15.14 12.57
N GLU A 197 14.63 -14.22 13.06
CA GLU A 197 15.59 -14.50 14.15
C GLU A 197 14.88 -14.88 15.45
N ARG A 198 13.79 -14.18 15.79
CA ARG A 198 12.97 -14.46 16.98
C ARG A 198 12.30 -15.84 16.91
N MET A 199 11.79 -16.21 15.73
CA MET A 199 11.15 -17.50 15.49
C MET A 199 12.13 -18.68 15.62
N ASP A 200 13.36 -18.53 15.13
CA ASP A 200 14.40 -19.57 15.27
C ASP A 200 14.93 -19.67 16.72
N GLY A 201 14.82 -18.60 17.51
CA GLY A 201 15.17 -18.56 18.93
C GLY A 201 14.15 -19.19 19.88
N GLY A 202 13.02 -19.71 19.39
CA GLY A 202 12.00 -20.37 20.21
C GLY A 202 11.17 -19.43 21.08
N GLY A 203 11.07 -18.14 20.71
CA GLY A 203 10.22 -17.18 21.40
C GLY A 203 8.74 -17.45 21.12
N ASP A 204 8.05 -18.00 22.12
CA ASP A 204 6.59 -18.15 22.15
C ASP A 204 6.03 -16.99 22.98
N ASP A 205 5.83 -15.82 22.37
CA ASP A 205 4.93 -14.79 22.90
C ASP A 205 4.66 -13.71 21.85
N ASP A 206 3.36 -13.45 21.66
CA ASP A 206 2.70 -12.53 20.73
C ASP A 206 2.91 -12.80 19.22
N GLN A 207 1.90 -13.48 18.64
CA GLN A 207 1.76 -13.70 17.20
C GLN A 207 1.14 -12.47 16.54
N ASP A 208 1.97 -11.54 16.11
CA ASP A 208 1.53 -10.52 15.16
C ASP A 208 1.18 -11.14 13.79
N LEU A 209 0.73 -10.29 12.86
CA LEU A 209 0.34 -10.76 11.54
C LEU A 209 1.53 -11.20 10.68
N ILE A 210 2.74 -10.65 10.90
CA ILE A 210 3.95 -11.06 10.18
C ILE A 210 4.34 -12.48 10.61
N ASP A 211 4.33 -12.79 11.89
CA ASP A 211 4.59 -14.14 12.39
C ASP A 211 3.59 -15.16 11.84
N GLY A 212 2.31 -14.76 11.79
CA GLY A 212 1.28 -15.57 11.14
C GLY A 212 1.59 -15.88 9.68
N LEU A 213 2.05 -14.87 8.93
CA LEU A 213 2.41 -15.03 7.53
C LEU A 213 3.67 -15.89 7.33
N LEU A 214 4.69 -15.70 8.18
CA LEU A 214 5.94 -16.48 8.16
C LEU A 214 5.71 -17.95 8.51
N TRP A 215 4.82 -18.23 9.47
CA TRP A 215 4.44 -19.59 9.85
C TRP A 215 3.75 -20.33 8.69
N ILE A 216 2.76 -19.71 8.04
CA ILE A 216 2.06 -20.28 6.87
C ILE A 216 3.04 -20.61 5.72
N LYS A 217 4.07 -19.79 5.57
CA LYS A 217 5.13 -20.02 4.58
C LYS A 217 5.99 -21.24 4.94
N LYS A 218 6.37 -21.41 6.20
CA LYS A 218 7.22 -22.52 6.68
C LYS A 218 6.51 -23.87 6.58
N ASP A 219 5.20 -23.90 6.81
CA ASP A 219 4.40 -25.12 6.74
C ASP A 219 4.11 -25.62 5.30
N GLY A 220 4.67 -24.96 4.28
CA GLY A 220 4.60 -25.41 2.88
C GLY A 220 3.19 -25.40 2.27
N GLY A 221 2.20 -24.86 2.98
CA GLY A 221 0.78 -24.96 2.65
C GLY A 221 0.28 -23.98 1.59
N SER A 222 1.12 -23.07 1.09
CA SER A 222 0.70 -22.11 0.07
C SER A 222 1.84 -21.80 -0.89
N GLY A 223 1.57 -21.87 -2.20
CA GLY A 223 2.48 -21.43 -3.26
C GLY A 223 2.65 -19.91 -3.29
N LEU A 224 2.88 -19.29 -2.14
CA LEU A 224 3.25 -17.89 -2.01
C LEU A 224 4.71 -17.76 -2.44
N ASP A 225 4.90 -17.27 -3.67
CA ASP A 225 6.23 -16.92 -4.14
C ASP A 225 6.76 -15.74 -3.30
N MET A 226 8.01 -15.87 -2.83
CA MET A 226 8.72 -14.84 -2.07
C MET A 226 8.76 -13.50 -2.82
N ASP A 227 8.72 -13.53 -4.14
CA ASP A 227 8.68 -12.36 -5.02
C ASP A 227 7.34 -11.60 -5.00
N SER A 228 6.32 -12.15 -4.33
CA SER A 228 5.04 -11.48 -4.08
C SER A 228 5.10 -10.54 -2.88
N ILE A 229 5.99 -10.86 -1.92
CA ILE A 229 6.22 -10.10 -0.68
C ILE A 229 7.50 -9.26 -0.80
N LYS A 230 8.50 -9.75 -1.55
CA LYS A 230 9.73 -9.04 -1.86
C LYS A 230 9.69 -8.45 -3.26
N PRO A 231 10.11 -7.18 -3.48
CA PRO A 231 10.57 -6.81 -4.80
C PRO A 231 11.74 -7.72 -5.16
N SER A 232 11.73 -8.26 -6.37
CA SER A 232 12.84 -9.03 -6.92
C SER A 232 14.12 -8.22 -6.76
N SER A 233 14.94 -8.56 -5.76
CA SER A 233 16.26 -7.99 -5.53
C SER A 233 17.22 -8.58 -6.57
N SER A 234 16.95 -8.35 -7.86
CA SER A 234 17.78 -8.77 -8.99
C SER A 234 17.24 -8.32 -10.35
N THR A 235 16.65 -7.11 -10.47
CA THR A 235 16.74 -6.43 -11.77
C THR A 235 17.96 -5.53 -11.73
N SER A 236 19.10 -6.13 -12.09
CA SER A 236 20.31 -5.40 -12.44
C SER A 236 19.93 -4.25 -13.37
N LEU A 237 20.16 -3.02 -12.89
CA LEU A 237 20.19 -1.84 -13.74
C LEU A 237 21.01 -2.18 -15.01
N PRO A 238 20.50 -1.91 -16.23
CA PRO A 238 21.30 -2.03 -17.42
C PRO A 238 22.59 -1.22 -17.25
N ARG A 239 23.72 -1.86 -17.52
CA ARG A 239 25.11 -1.36 -17.38
C ARG A 239 25.45 -0.07 -18.19
N ALA A 240 24.46 0.68 -18.66
CA ALA A 240 24.64 1.82 -19.56
C ALA A 240 24.85 3.19 -18.87
N VAL A 241 24.72 3.31 -17.54
CA VAL A 241 24.91 4.59 -16.83
C VAL A 241 26.04 4.52 -15.79
N ARG A 242 27.13 3.82 -16.14
CA ARG A 242 28.38 3.83 -15.36
C ARG A 242 29.61 4.04 -16.26
N ARG A 243 29.52 5.00 -17.19
CA ARG A 243 30.68 5.56 -17.89
C ARG A 243 30.43 7.04 -18.24
N HIS A 244 30.32 7.89 -17.23
CA HIS A 244 30.55 9.34 -17.42
C HIS A 244 30.83 10.09 -16.11
N ARG A 245 31.66 9.50 -15.23
CA ARG A 245 32.16 10.23 -14.04
C ARG A 245 33.53 9.74 -13.55
N GLN A 246 34.43 9.43 -14.48
CA GLN A 246 35.86 9.19 -14.18
C GLN A 246 36.83 9.81 -15.20
N HIS A 247 36.35 10.62 -16.14
CA HIS A 247 37.20 11.50 -16.93
C HIS A 247 36.58 12.87 -16.87
N LEU A 248 37.16 13.74 -16.03
CA LEU A 248 37.21 15.21 -16.12
C LEU A 248 37.68 15.75 -14.75
N SER A 249 38.84 15.27 -14.29
CA SER A 249 39.71 16.01 -13.37
C SER A 249 41.05 16.12 -14.07
N GLY A 250 41.25 17.19 -14.84
CA GLY A 250 42.51 17.40 -15.53
C GLY A 250 42.42 18.48 -16.59
N SER A 251 43.04 19.61 -16.30
CA SER A 251 43.60 20.55 -17.28
C SER A 251 42.64 21.52 -17.96
N TRP A 252 42.31 22.61 -17.27
CA TRP A 252 42.26 23.92 -17.92
C TRP A 252 43.63 24.59 -17.76
N ARG A 253 44.46 24.48 -18.81
CA ARG A 253 45.56 25.41 -19.09
C ARG A 253 45.53 25.72 -20.58
N THR A 254 45.37 27.01 -20.85
CA THR A 254 45.87 27.78 -22.00
C THR A 254 45.28 27.53 -23.39
N TRP A 255 44.81 28.66 -23.93
CA TRP A 255 44.41 29.02 -25.31
C TRP A 255 43.00 28.64 -25.74
#